data_AF-A0A959XTT1-F1
#
_entry.id   AF-A0A959XTT1-F1
#
_cell.length_a   1.000
_cell.length_b   1.000
_cell.length_c   1.000
_cell.angle_alpha   90.00
_cell.angle_beta   90.00
_cell.angle_gamma   90.00
#
_symmetry.space_group_name_H-M   'P 1'
#
loop_
_entity.id
_entity.type
_entity.pdbx_description
1 polymer ?
#
loop_
_entity_poly.entity_id
_entity_poly.type
_entity_poly.pdbx_seq_one_letter_code
_entity_poly.pdbx_strand_id
1 'polypeptide(L)'
;MRSIAHLAPVLVLATCTLEPGSAQQTGPACTNVPTAFVYHVDAVLSDSTDLFQGAYPPATPLTCEILGMLQEALDDDSARYCFERLSMKYWNVDPHARITHRHIERHMSFPLAMAVTAHWNEDHRILALRELQEFRRTRPMVCTTMEGSAELEEQDRTAVRYLIKVVETTPIFIGGSENSTIHDMYMRTVMETLDLFTGQAHGITGDRRMRVDMSVQRVAEAIADWRNWLDE
;
A
#
# COMPACT_ATOMS: atom_id res chain seq x y z
N MET A 1 -12.70 -20.75 -73.43
CA MET A 1 -11.87 -21.26 -72.31
C MET A 1 -11.18 -20.09 -71.62
N ARG A 2 -11.72 -19.61 -70.50
CA ARG A 2 -11.07 -18.68 -69.57
C ARG A 2 -11.49 -19.10 -68.16
N SER A 3 -10.57 -19.64 -67.38
CA SER A 3 -10.76 -19.96 -65.97
C SER A 3 -10.81 -18.68 -65.16
N ILE A 4 -11.87 -18.49 -64.38
CA ILE A 4 -11.95 -17.49 -63.33
C ILE A 4 -11.70 -18.22 -62.02
N ALA A 5 -10.53 -18.00 -61.42
CA ALA A 5 -10.22 -18.46 -60.08
C ALA A 5 -10.88 -17.51 -59.08
N HIS A 6 -11.75 -18.05 -58.21
CA HIS A 6 -12.34 -17.32 -57.10
C HIS A 6 -11.30 -17.19 -55.97
N LEU A 7 -10.87 -15.96 -55.71
CA LEU A 7 -10.15 -15.56 -54.49
C LEU A 7 -11.19 -15.36 -53.38
N ALA A 8 -11.12 -16.17 -52.33
CA ALA A 8 -11.84 -15.95 -51.08
C ALA A 8 -11.15 -14.81 -50.28
N PRO A 9 -11.88 -13.84 -49.71
CA PRO A 9 -11.28 -12.85 -48.83
C PRO A 9 -11.06 -13.48 -47.46
N VAL A 10 -9.79 -13.66 -47.08
CA VAL A 10 -9.39 -13.96 -45.70
C VAL A 10 -9.63 -12.71 -44.87
N LEU A 11 -10.63 -12.76 -44.00
CA LEU A 11 -10.90 -11.74 -42.99
C LEU A 11 -9.81 -11.84 -41.91
N VAL A 12 -8.80 -10.99 -41.99
CA VAL A 12 -7.79 -10.87 -40.92
C VAL A 12 -8.45 -10.12 -39.76
N LEU A 13 -8.88 -10.86 -38.75
CA LEU A 13 -9.24 -10.33 -37.45
C LEU A 13 -7.97 -9.76 -36.80
N ALA A 14 -7.76 -8.45 -36.93
CA ALA A 14 -6.76 -7.73 -36.18
C ALA A 14 -7.20 -7.74 -34.70
N THR A 15 -6.68 -8.68 -33.92
CA THR A 15 -6.73 -8.64 -32.46
C THR A 15 -5.83 -7.51 -32.00
N CYS A 16 -6.42 -6.38 -31.61
CA CYS A 16 -5.72 -5.37 -30.82
C CYS A 16 -5.41 -5.98 -29.44
N THR A 17 -4.23 -6.60 -29.29
CA THR A 17 -3.63 -6.78 -27.98
C THR A 17 -3.15 -5.40 -27.54
N LEU A 18 -3.99 -4.67 -26.79
CA LEU A 18 -3.47 -3.64 -25.90
C LEU A 18 -2.58 -4.36 -24.89
N GLU A 19 -1.27 -4.24 -25.05
CA GLU A 19 -0.34 -4.49 -23.95
C GLU A 19 -0.66 -3.47 -22.86
N PRO A 20 -1.11 -3.89 -21.66
CA PRO A 20 -1.11 -2.98 -20.53
C PRO A 20 0.36 -2.66 -20.24
N GLY A 21 0.69 -1.37 -20.21
CA GLY A 21 2.02 -0.90 -19.85
C GLY A 21 2.47 -1.55 -18.54
N SER A 22 3.47 -2.42 -18.65
CA SER A 22 4.08 -3.10 -17.52
C SER A 22 4.82 -2.07 -16.67
N ALA A 23 4.19 -1.61 -15.59
CA ALA A 23 4.95 -1.22 -14.40
C ALA A 23 5.67 -2.49 -13.93
N GLN A 24 6.97 -2.56 -14.21
CA GLN A 24 7.79 -3.74 -13.94
C GLN A 24 7.90 -3.90 -12.41
N GLN A 25 7.14 -4.82 -11.84
CA GLN A 25 7.30 -5.23 -10.43
C GLN A 25 8.68 -5.87 -10.28
N THR A 26 9.61 -5.17 -9.64
CA THR A 26 10.98 -5.62 -9.37
C THR A 26 11.09 -6.52 -8.12
N GLY A 27 10.01 -7.23 -7.76
CA GLY A 27 9.96 -8.13 -6.61
C GLY A 27 10.00 -9.62 -7.00
N PRO A 28 10.40 -10.52 -6.09
CA PRO A 28 10.26 -11.96 -6.31
C PRO A 28 8.78 -12.30 -6.56
N ALA A 29 8.51 -13.18 -7.53
CA ALA A 29 7.15 -13.60 -7.83
C ALA A 29 6.50 -14.23 -6.59
N CYS A 30 5.30 -13.77 -6.24
CA CYS A 30 4.54 -14.33 -5.12
C CYS A 30 4.03 -15.72 -5.48
N THR A 31 4.73 -16.76 -5.05
CA THR A 31 4.37 -18.16 -5.34
C THR A 31 3.00 -18.57 -4.81
N ASN A 32 2.53 -17.92 -3.74
CA ASN A 32 1.27 -18.26 -3.07
C ASN A 32 0.10 -17.32 -3.39
N VAL A 33 0.33 -16.27 -4.20
CA VAL A 33 -0.71 -15.30 -4.56
C VAL A 33 -0.94 -15.36 -6.07
N PRO A 34 -2.17 -15.61 -6.55
CA PRO A 34 -2.43 -15.65 -7.99
C PRO A 34 -2.02 -14.36 -8.69
N THR A 35 -1.32 -14.46 -9.82
CA THR A 35 -0.88 -13.30 -10.60
C THR A 35 -2.04 -12.37 -10.98
N ALA A 36 -3.22 -12.93 -11.28
CA ALA A 36 -4.43 -12.15 -11.56
C ALA A 36 -4.88 -11.30 -10.37
N PHE A 37 -4.70 -11.79 -9.13
CA PHE A 37 -5.00 -11.03 -7.92
C PHE A 37 -4.01 -9.88 -7.74
N VAL A 38 -2.72 -10.13 -7.96
CA VAL A 38 -1.68 -9.08 -7.91
C VAL A 38 -2.00 -7.95 -8.90
N TYR A 39 -2.35 -8.28 -10.14
CA TYR A 39 -2.76 -7.28 -11.14
C TYR A 39 -4.04 -6.54 -10.74
N HIS A 40 -5.01 -7.23 -10.12
CA HIS A 40 -6.22 -6.59 -9.63
C HIS A 40 -5.92 -5.56 -8.54
N VAL A 41 -5.08 -5.92 -7.56
CA VAL A 41 -4.67 -5.03 -6.47
C VAL A 41 -3.91 -3.83 -7.03
N ASP A 42 -2.98 -4.05 -7.96
CA ASP A 42 -2.25 -2.98 -8.64
C ASP A 42 -3.21 -2.02 -9.37
N ALA A 43 -4.19 -2.55 -10.11
CA ALA A 43 -5.20 -1.74 -10.80
C ALA A 43 -6.13 -0.94 -9.84
N VAL A 44 -6.31 -1.41 -8.61
CA VAL A 44 -7.11 -0.71 -7.59
C VAL A 44 -6.28 0.39 -6.91
N LEU A 45 -5.00 0.14 -6.64
CA LEU A 45 -4.16 1.04 -5.84
C LEU A 45 -3.29 2.00 -6.66
N SER A 46 -3.13 1.80 -7.96
CA SER A 46 -2.34 2.69 -8.84
C SER A 46 -3.14 3.90 -9.34
N ASP A 47 -2.43 4.98 -9.65
CA ASP A 47 -3.01 6.15 -10.31
C ASP A 47 -3.12 5.88 -11.81
N SER A 48 -4.30 5.49 -12.28
CA SER A 48 -4.56 5.25 -13.69
C SER A 48 -4.65 6.54 -14.53
N THR A 49 -4.55 7.72 -13.92
CA THR A 49 -4.82 9.03 -14.55
C THR A 49 -3.68 10.04 -14.46
N ASP A 50 -2.65 9.75 -13.65
CA ASP A 50 -1.60 10.70 -13.27
C ASP A 50 -2.19 12.05 -12.79
N LEU A 51 -3.19 11.98 -11.91
CA LEU A 51 -3.96 13.13 -11.44
C LEU A 51 -3.06 14.21 -10.85
N PHE A 52 -1.99 13.78 -10.19
CA PHE A 52 -1.01 14.65 -9.54
C PHE A 52 0.24 14.91 -10.39
N GLN A 53 0.28 14.48 -11.66
CA GLN A 53 1.36 14.79 -12.62
C GLN A 53 2.76 14.46 -12.08
N GLY A 54 2.90 13.30 -11.43
CA GLY A 54 4.16 12.89 -10.79
C GLY A 54 4.60 13.75 -9.60
N ALA A 55 3.70 14.52 -8.97
CA ALA A 55 4.03 15.32 -7.79
C ALA A 55 4.45 14.47 -6.58
N TYR A 56 4.00 13.23 -6.51
CA TYR A 56 4.38 12.27 -5.48
C TYR A 56 5.19 11.13 -6.06
N PRO A 57 6.16 10.59 -5.32
CA PRO A 57 6.82 9.33 -5.68
C PRO A 57 5.80 8.20 -5.84
N PRO A 58 6.05 7.24 -6.74
CA PRO A 58 5.20 6.06 -6.85
C PRO A 58 5.15 5.31 -5.51
N ALA A 59 3.97 4.77 -5.18
CA ALA A 59 3.82 4.00 -3.96
C ALA A 59 4.70 2.75 -3.99
N THR A 60 5.24 2.38 -2.83
CA THR A 60 5.99 1.13 -2.70
C THR A 60 5.04 -0.06 -2.89
N PRO A 61 5.32 -1.01 -3.80
CA PRO A 61 4.44 -2.16 -4.00
C PRO A 61 4.37 -3.06 -2.77
N LEU A 62 3.17 -3.57 -2.48
CA LEU A 62 2.90 -4.50 -1.39
C LEU A 62 3.79 -5.75 -1.49
N THR A 63 4.22 -6.29 -0.34
CA THR A 63 4.93 -7.58 -0.27
C THR A 63 3.96 -8.74 -0.49
N CYS A 64 4.49 -9.91 -0.84
CA CYS A 64 3.69 -11.12 -1.03
C CYS A 64 2.89 -11.53 0.22
N GLU A 65 3.40 -11.26 1.41
CA GLU A 65 2.69 -11.58 2.66
C GLU A 65 1.49 -10.67 2.87
N ILE A 66 1.64 -9.37 2.59
CA ILE A 66 0.50 -8.43 2.63
C ILE A 66 -0.52 -8.79 1.55
N LEU A 67 -0.06 -9.16 0.36
CA LEU A 67 -0.96 -9.62 -0.71
C LEU A 67 -1.71 -10.90 -0.31
N GLY A 68 -1.06 -11.83 0.39
CA GLY A 68 -1.70 -13.03 0.93
C GLY A 68 -2.78 -12.70 1.97
N MET A 69 -2.43 -11.88 2.98
CA MET A 69 -3.39 -11.42 3.99
C MET A 69 -4.57 -10.68 3.37
N LEU A 70 -4.30 -9.83 2.36
CA LEU A 70 -5.35 -9.11 1.64
C LEU A 70 -6.24 -10.09 0.87
N GLN A 71 -5.66 -11.08 0.18
CA GLN A 71 -6.43 -12.07 -0.56
C GLN A 71 -7.45 -12.78 0.34
N GLU A 72 -7.02 -13.24 1.51
CA GLU A 72 -7.90 -13.87 2.51
C GLU A 72 -8.97 -12.89 3.01
N ALA A 73 -8.59 -11.64 3.28
CA ALA A 73 -9.55 -10.63 3.75
C ALA A 73 -10.63 -10.28 2.70
N LEU A 74 -10.30 -10.36 1.40
CA LEU A 74 -11.24 -10.06 0.31
C LEU A 74 -12.16 -11.24 -0.05
N ASP A 75 -12.10 -12.36 0.68
CA ASP A 75 -13.15 -13.38 0.64
C ASP A 75 -14.47 -12.87 1.27
N ASP A 76 -14.41 -11.85 2.13
CA ASP A 76 -15.59 -11.13 2.61
C ASP A 76 -16.10 -10.13 1.56
N ASP A 77 -17.38 -10.22 1.22
CA ASP A 77 -18.02 -9.38 0.21
C ASP A 77 -17.98 -7.88 0.57
N SER A 78 -18.07 -7.54 1.84
CA SER A 78 -18.07 -6.15 2.31
C SER A 78 -16.66 -5.56 2.23
N ALA A 79 -15.65 -6.34 2.63
CA ALA A 79 -14.24 -6.02 2.49
C ALA A 79 -13.86 -5.80 1.02
N ARG A 80 -14.22 -6.74 0.15
CA ARG A 80 -14.03 -6.64 -1.31
C ARG A 80 -14.72 -5.43 -1.90
N TYR A 81 -15.99 -5.22 -1.56
CA TYR A 81 -16.73 -4.04 -1.99
C TYR A 81 -15.96 -2.77 -1.61
N CYS A 82 -15.56 -2.62 -0.34
CA CYS A 82 -14.85 -1.44 0.14
C CYS A 82 -13.46 -1.27 -0.50
N PHE A 83 -12.70 -2.34 -0.69
CA PHE A 83 -11.38 -2.30 -1.32
C PHE A 83 -11.45 -1.74 -2.74
N GLU A 84 -12.37 -2.24 -3.57
CA GLU A 84 -12.53 -1.80 -4.96
C GLU A 84 -12.83 -0.29 -5.08
N ARG A 85 -13.39 0.33 -4.04
CA ARG A 85 -13.75 1.76 -4.02
C ARG A 85 -12.56 2.70 -3.80
N LEU A 86 -11.38 2.14 -3.52
CA LEU A 86 -10.12 2.86 -3.57
C LEU A 86 -9.68 3.18 -5.00
N SER A 87 -10.16 2.43 -5.99
CA SER A 87 -9.76 2.62 -7.39
C SER A 87 -10.16 4.00 -7.92
N MET A 88 -9.26 4.60 -8.72
CA MET A 88 -9.43 5.90 -9.35
C MET A 88 -10.72 6.02 -10.17
N LYS A 89 -11.25 4.90 -10.70
CA LYS A 89 -12.55 4.87 -11.40
C LYS A 89 -13.71 5.43 -10.56
N TYR A 90 -13.60 5.41 -9.23
CA TYR A 90 -14.61 5.89 -8.30
C TYR A 90 -14.33 7.27 -7.71
N TRP A 91 -13.21 7.90 -8.07
CA TRP A 91 -12.78 9.19 -7.51
C TRP A 91 -13.84 10.29 -7.64
N ASN A 92 -14.53 10.35 -8.80
CA ASN A 92 -15.51 11.38 -9.11
C ASN A 92 -16.94 11.07 -8.64
N VAL A 93 -17.19 9.90 -8.06
CA VAL A 93 -18.57 9.40 -7.84
C VAL A 93 -19.10 9.71 -6.43
N ASP A 94 -18.24 9.85 -5.42
CA ASP A 94 -18.50 10.24 -4.01
C ASP A 94 -17.13 10.20 -3.29
N PRO A 95 -16.90 10.66 -2.03
CA PRO A 95 -15.66 10.39 -1.33
C PRO A 95 -15.67 8.93 -0.84
N HIS A 96 -15.73 7.95 -1.75
CA HIS A 96 -15.91 6.54 -1.42
C HIS A 96 -14.69 5.94 -0.72
N ALA A 97 -13.50 6.52 -0.82
CA ALA A 97 -12.40 6.13 0.08
C ALA A 97 -12.82 6.25 1.56
N ARG A 98 -13.74 7.15 1.91
CA ARG A 98 -14.32 7.25 3.26
C ARG A 98 -15.10 5.99 3.67
N ILE A 99 -15.73 5.27 2.73
CA ILE A 99 -16.40 4.02 3.07
C ILE A 99 -15.39 2.95 3.45
N THR A 100 -14.26 2.91 2.74
CA THR A 100 -13.16 2.01 3.02
C THR A 100 -12.51 2.33 4.36
N HIS A 101 -12.17 3.60 4.61
CA HIS A 101 -11.64 4.04 5.91
C HIS A 101 -12.61 3.75 7.06
N ARG A 102 -13.91 4.00 6.89
CA ARG A 102 -14.93 3.65 7.90
C ARG A 102 -15.05 2.15 8.14
N HIS A 103 -14.91 1.33 7.09
CA HIS A 103 -14.92 -0.12 7.22
C HIS A 103 -13.68 -0.59 7.99
N ILE A 104 -12.50 -0.07 7.65
CA ILE A 104 -11.24 -0.34 8.34
C ILE A 104 -11.36 0.00 9.83
N GLU A 105 -11.79 1.21 10.16
CA GLU A 105 -11.98 1.69 11.54
C GLU A 105 -12.94 0.79 12.33
N ARG A 106 -14.11 0.46 11.75
CA ARG A 106 -15.16 -0.30 12.46
C ARG A 106 -14.85 -1.77 12.63
N HIS A 107 -14.07 -2.35 11.74
CA HIS A 107 -13.80 -3.79 11.72
C HIS A 107 -12.35 -4.11 12.06
N MET A 108 -11.57 -3.09 12.42
CA MET A 108 -10.15 -3.21 12.73
C MET A 108 -9.39 -3.97 11.63
N SER A 109 -9.74 -3.69 10.37
CA SER A 109 -9.30 -4.51 9.24
C SER A 109 -7.85 -4.21 8.89
N PHE A 110 -6.93 -4.92 9.54
CA PHE A 110 -5.50 -4.80 9.34
C PHE A 110 -5.07 -5.01 7.88
N PRO A 111 -5.52 -6.06 7.16
CA PRO A 111 -5.09 -6.27 5.77
C PRO A 111 -5.51 -5.15 4.82
N LEU A 112 -6.73 -4.61 4.99
CA LEU A 112 -7.20 -3.46 4.21
C LEU A 112 -6.41 -2.19 4.56
N ALA A 113 -6.14 -1.93 5.84
CA ALA A 113 -5.30 -0.80 6.24
C ALA A 113 -3.89 -0.91 5.63
N MET A 114 -3.25 -2.08 5.71
CA MET A 114 -1.96 -2.32 5.07
C MET A 114 -2.02 -2.09 3.56
N ALA A 115 -3.04 -2.58 2.87
CA ALA A 115 -3.18 -2.37 1.42
C ALA A 115 -3.28 -0.88 1.05
N VAL A 116 -4.04 -0.09 1.83
CA VAL A 116 -4.21 1.35 1.58
C VAL A 116 -2.90 2.14 1.77
N THR A 117 -1.92 1.61 2.52
CA THR A 117 -0.58 2.26 2.59
C THR A 117 0.17 2.28 1.26
N ALA A 118 -0.24 1.45 0.28
CA ALA A 118 0.28 1.45 -1.10
C ALA A 118 -0.64 2.21 -2.10
N HIS A 119 -1.64 2.92 -1.60
CA HIS A 119 -2.59 3.66 -2.44
C HIS A 119 -1.91 4.86 -3.12
N TRP A 120 -2.22 5.16 -4.38
CA TRP A 120 -1.60 6.26 -5.12
C TRP A 120 -1.66 7.64 -4.42
N ASN A 121 -2.79 7.98 -3.79
CA ASN A 121 -2.96 9.21 -3.00
C ASN A 121 -2.33 9.10 -1.59
N GLU A 122 -1.36 9.96 -1.27
CA GLU A 122 -0.67 10.01 0.04
C GLU A 122 -1.60 10.29 1.23
N ASP A 123 -2.68 11.07 1.08
CA ASP A 123 -3.65 11.29 2.16
C ASP A 123 -4.26 9.98 2.65
N HIS A 124 -4.59 9.09 1.72
CA HIS A 124 -5.11 7.77 2.07
C HIS A 124 -4.06 6.89 2.73
N ARG A 125 -2.79 6.97 2.31
CA ARG A 125 -1.69 6.27 2.98
C ARG A 125 -1.52 6.76 4.42
N ILE A 126 -1.55 8.07 4.65
CA ILE A 126 -1.46 8.69 5.99
C ILE A 126 -2.61 8.23 6.88
N LEU A 127 -3.84 8.26 6.38
CA LEU A 127 -5.00 7.80 7.14
C LEU A 127 -4.88 6.32 7.52
N ALA A 128 -4.49 5.47 6.57
CA ALA A 128 -4.31 4.04 6.83
C ALA A 128 -3.20 3.75 7.86
N LEU A 129 -2.08 4.48 7.80
CA LEU A 129 -1.03 4.37 8.82
C LEU A 129 -1.55 4.76 10.21
N ARG A 130 -2.39 5.80 10.31
CA ARG A 130 -3.02 6.16 11.59
C ARG A 130 -3.94 5.08 12.11
N GLU A 131 -4.73 4.43 11.24
CA GLU A 131 -5.54 3.26 11.63
C GLU A 131 -4.65 2.12 12.15
N LEU A 132 -3.54 1.82 11.48
CA LEU A 132 -2.57 0.81 11.95
C LEU A 132 -2.00 1.17 13.33
N GLN A 133 -1.70 2.45 13.57
CA GLN A 133 -1.24 2.91 14.88
C GLN A 133 -2.31 2.72 15.95
N GLU A 134 -3.58 3.03 15.67
CA GLU A 134 -4.68 2.79 16.60
C GLU A 134 -4.87 1.29 16.86
N PHE A 135 -4.73 0.43 15.85
CA PHE A 135 -4.77 -1.02 16.02
C PHE A 135 -3.67 -1.49 16.98
N ARG A 136 -2.45 -0.99 16.79
CA ARG A 136 -1.33 -1.34 17.66
C ARG A 136 -1.52 -0.86 19.10
N ARG A 137 -2.06 0.36 19.29
CA ARG A 137 -2.37 0.95 20.61
C ARG A 137 -3.48 0.21 21.34
N THR A 138 -4.47 -0.28 20.62
CA THR A 138 -5.63 -0.97 21.21
C THR A 138 -5.35 -2.44 21.52
N ARG A 139 -4.37 -3.04 20.84
CA ARG A 139 -4.00 -4.46 20.99
C ARG A 139 -3.80 -4.94 22.44
N PRO A 140 -3.14 -4.20 23.36
CA PRO A 140 -3.02 -4.63 24.76
C PRO A 140 -4.35 -4.81 25.49
N MET A 141 -5.44 -4.25 24.96
CA MET A 141 -6.79 -4.38 25.51
C MET A 141 -7.58 -5.56 24.90
N VAL A 142 -7.04 -6.23 23.88
CA VAL A 142 -7.70 -7.35 23.20
C VAL A 142 -7.39 -8.64 23.94
N CYS A 143 -8.40 -9.26 24.54
CA CYS A 143 -8.28 -10.62 25.08
C CYS A 143 -8.32 -11.63 23.93
N THR A 144 -7.21 -12.31 23.66
CA THR A 144 -7.12 -13.34 22.61
C THR A 144 -6.45 -14.62 23.14
N THR A 145 -6.49 -15.68 22.34
CA THR A 145 -5.77 -16.93 22.63
C THR A 145 -4.28 -16.75 22.41
N MET A 146 -3.46 -17.72 22.87
CA MET A 146 -2.03 -17.72 22.57
C MET A 146 -1.74 -17.73 21.06
N GLU A 147 -2.51 -18.52 20.30
CA GLU A 147 -2.42 -18.56 18.84
C GLU A 147 -2.78 -17.21 18.21
N GLY A 148 -3.86 -16.58 18.67
CA GLY A 148 -4.24 -15.25 18.19
C GLY A 148 -3.22 -14.16 18.56
N SER A 149 -2.53 -14.30 19.70
CA SER A 149 -1.43 -13.40 20.06
C SER A 149 -0.23 -13.56 19.11
N ALA A 150 0.09 -14.80 18.72
CA ALA A 150 1.18 -15.08 17.77
C ALA A 150 0.84 -14.55 16.37
N GLU A 151 -0.40 -14.69 15.92
CA GLU A 151 -0.86 -14.13 14.64
C GLU A 151 -0.74 -12.60 14.62
N LEU A 152 -1.15 -11.94 15.70
CA LEU A 152 -0.98 -10.50 15.86
C LEU A 152 0.49 -10.08 15.81
N GLU A 153 1.39 -10.82 16.44
CA GLU A 153 2.83 -10.55 16.36
C GLU A 153 3.37 -10.70 14.92
N GLU A 154 2.94 -11.72 14.20
CA GLU A 154 3.34 -11.90 12.79
C GLU A 154 2.80 -10.77 11.88
N GLN A 155 1.59 -10.28 12.13
CA GLN A 155 1.08 -9.08 11.46
C GLN A 155 1.99 -7.88 11.70
N ASP A 156 2.49 -7.69 12.93
CA ASP A 156 3.41 -6.59 13.24
C ASP A 156 4.74 -6.75 12.53
N ARG A 157 5.33 -7.95 12.54
CA ARG A 157 6.57 -8.23 11.82
C ARG A 157 6.41 -8.01 10.31
N THR A 158 5.29 -8.43 9.75
CA THR A 158 4.97 -8.18 8.33
C THR A 158 4.82 -6.68 8.04
N ALA A 159 4.16 -5.92 8.90
CA ALA A 159 4.04 -4.47 8.76
C ALA A 159 5.41 -3.79 8.80
N VAL A 160 6.23 -4.12 9.80
CA VAL A 160 7.57 -3.54 9.99
C VAL A 160 8.45 -3.82 8.77
N ARG A 161 8.49 -5.07 8.28
CA ARG A 161 9.26 -5.44 7.07
C ARG A 161 8.86 -4.60 5.85
N TYR A 162 7.57 -4.40 5.64
CA TYR A 162 7.09 -3.59 4.53
C TYR A 162 7.33 -2.09 4.74
N LEU A 163 7.10 -1.55 5.93
CA LEU A 163 7.28 -0.13 6.22
C LEU A 163 8.76 0.27 6.19
N ILE A 164 9.69 -0.61 6.58
CA ILE A 164 11.13 -0.40 6.34
C ILE A 164 11.38 -0.24 4.84
N LYS A 165 10.84 -1.14 4.02
CA LYS A 165 10.96 -1.05 2.55
C LYS A 165 10.41 0.28 2.02
N VAL A 166 9.28 0.76 2.55
CA VAL A 166 8.72 2.08 2.19
C VAL A 166 9.73 3.19 2.44
N VAL A 167 10.38 3.21 3.61
CA VAL A 167 11.42 4.22 3.93
C VAL A 167 12.62 4.09 2.99
N GLU A 168 13.00 2.86 2.61
CA GLU A 168 14.15 2.62 1.74
C GLU A 168 13.91 2.98 0.27
N THR A 169 12.68 2.82 -0.22
CA THR A 169 12.36 3.03 -1.64
C THR A 169 11.67 4.35 -1.95
N THR A 170 11.28 5.11 -0.91
CA THR A 170 10.63 6.41 -1.06
C THR A 170 11.61 7.52 -0.69
N PRO A 171 11.76 8.58 -1.51
CA PRO A 171 12.49 9.78 -1.10
C PRO A 171 12.01 10.27 0.27
N ILE A 172 12.92 10.69 1.15
CA ILE A 172 12.56 11.23 2.47
C ILE A 172 11.98 12.65 2.34
N PHE A 173 12.41 13.40 1.32
CA PHE A 173 12.02 14.77 1.06
C PHE A 173 11.71 14.96 -0.42
N ILE A 174 10.69 15.77 -0.72
CA ILE A 174 10.39 16.23 -2.09
C ILE A 174 10.30 17.75 -2.15
N GLY A 175 10.52 18.32 -3.33
CA GLY A 175 10.34 19.75 -3.57
C GLY A 175 8.88 20.15 -3.74
N GLY A 176 8.55 21.43 -3.51
CA GLY A 176 7.19 21.98 -3.64
C GLY A 176 6.72 22.68 -2.37
N SER A 177 5.50 23.23 -2.36
CA SER A 177 4.89 23.86 -1.17
C SER A 177 3.91 22.94 -0.45
N GLU A 178 2.83 22.55 -1.13
CA GLU A 178 1.76 21.75 -0.55
C GLU A 178 2.11 20.26 -0.56
N ASN A 179 2.50 19.74 -1.72
CA ASN A 179 2.85 18.34 -1.88
C ASN A 179 4.04 17.91 -0.99
N SER A 180 5.03 18.80 -0.80
CA SER A 180 6.13 18.55 0.13
C SER A 180 5.67 18.46 1.59
N THR A 181 4.67 19.25 1.98
CA THR A 181 4.10 19.19 3.33
C THR A 181 3.34 17.89 3.55
N ILE A 182 2.54 17.46 2.58
CA ILE A 182 1.80 16.18 2.65
C ILE A 182 2.78 15.00 2.68
N HIS A 183 3.83 15.06 1.86
CA HIS A 183 4.86 14.05 1.80
C HIS A 183 5.68 13.96 3.10
N ASP A 184 6.07 15.10 3.66
CA ASP A 184 6.72 15.14 4.96
C ASP A 184 5.81 14.51 6.04
N MET A 185 4.51 14.80 6.01
CA MET A 185 3.55 14.16 6.92
C MET A 185 3.46 12.65 6.69
N TYR A 186 3.48 12.19 5.44
CA TYR A 186 3.48 10.77 5.11
C TYR A 186 4.72 10.06 5.66
N MET A 187 5.92 10.52 5.31
CA MET A 187 7.17 9.88 5.75
C MET A 187 7.31 9.93 7.28
N ARG A 188 6.89 11.02 7.91
CA ARG A 188 6.81 11.12 9.37
C ARG A 188 5.88 10.07 9.96
N THR A 189 4.68 9.90 9.39
CA THR A 189 3.69 8.93 9.88
C THR A 189 4.19 7.50 9.68
N VAL A 190 4.91 7.19 8.60
CA VAL A 190 5.55 5.87 8.39
C VAL A 190 6.54 5.58 9.53
N MET A 191 7.44 6.50 9.81
CA MET A 191 8.47 6.34 10.85
C MET A 191 7.88 6.28 12.27
N GLU A 192 6.86 7.10 12.57
CA GLU A 192 6.10 7.00 13.84
C GLU A 192 5.40 5.65 13.99
N THR A 193 4.92 5.08 12.88
CA THR A 193 4.28 3.75 12.88
C THR A 193 5.31 2.66 13.13
N LEU A 194 6.50 2.74 12.51
CA LEU A 194 7.60 1.82 12.77
C LEU A 194 8.01 1.85 14.24
N ASP A 195 8.27 3.04 14.79
CA ASP A 195 8.60 3.22 16.22
C ASP A 195 7.54 2.62 17.14
N LEU A 196 6.26 2.84 16.84
CA LEU A 196 5.17 2.30 17.65
C LEU A 196 5.10 0.76 17.59
N PHE A 197 5.35 0.16 16.43
CA PHE A 197 5.30 -1.29 16.27
C PHE A 197 6.48 -1.97 16.95
N THR A 198 7.69 -1.39 16.86
CA THR A 198 8.91 -1.93 17.46
C THR A 198 9.11 -1.52 18.93
N GLY A 199 8.35 -0.55 19.43
CA GLY A 199 8.52 0.03 20.76
C GLY A 199 9.78 0.90 20.89
N GLN A 200 10.37 1.31 19.77
CA GLN A 200 11.54 2.19 19.71
C GLN A 200 11.10 3.66 19.62
N ALA A 201 12.04 4.60 19.77
CA ALA A 201 11.75 6.03 19.71
C ALA A 201 12.92 6.78 19.05
N HIS A 202 12.85 6.94 17.73
CA HIS A 202 13.91 7.58 16.95
C HIS A 202 13.79 9.11 16.85
N GLY A 203 12.94 9.71 17.69
CA GLY A 203 12.98 11.14 17.97
C GLY A 203 12.49 12.01 16.82
N ILE A 204 11.32 11.67 16.26
CA ILE A 204 10.49 12.68 15.59
C ILE A 204 9.94 13.56 16.69
N THR A 205 10.37 14.82 16.71
CA THR A 205 9.98 15.79 17.73
C THR A 205 8.45 15.88 17.79
N GLY A 206 7.87 15.55 18.95
CA GLY A 206 6.43 15.61 19.21
C GLY A 206 5.85 17.03 19.21
N ASP A 207 6.54 18.00 18.58
CA ASP A 207 6.25 19.43 18.60
C ASP A 207 5.17 19.87 17.59
N ARG A 208 4.39 18.90 17.08
CA ARG A 208 3.32 19.10 16.09
C ARG A 208 3.79 19.72 14.77
N ARG A 209 5.11 19.78 14.49
CA ARG A 209 5.58 20.24 13.18
C ARG A 209 5.17 19.23 12.11
N MET A 210 4.67 19.72 10.98
CA MET A 210 4.27 18.91 9.82
C MET A 210 5.48 18.41 8.99
N ARG A 211 6.69 18.47 9.54
CA ARG A 211 7.95 18.21 8.81
C ARG A 211 8.71 17.05 9.42
N VAL A 212 9.42 16.29 8.57
CA VAL A 212 10.42 15.32 9.02
C VAL A 212 11.64 16.08 9.55
N ASP A 213 11.98 15.87 10.83
CA ASP A 213 13.11 16.51 11.52
C ASP A 213 14.26 15.52 11.79
N MET A 214 14.48 14.60 10.85
CA MET A 214 15.57 13.62 10.93
C MET A 214 16.58 13.86 9.83
N SER A 215 17.86 13.86 10.19
CA SER A 215 18.94 13.83 9.20
C SER A 215 18.96 12.47 8.50
N VAL A 216 19.48 12.43 7.28
CA VAL A 216 19.64 11.17 6.51
C VAL A 216 20.41 10.11 7.31
N GLN A 217 21.42 10.53 8.07
CA GLN A 217 22.17 9.63 8.94
C GLN A 217 21.28 9.02 10.04
N ARG A 218 20.45 9.82 10.71
CA ARG A 218 19.53 9.32 11.75
C ARG A 218 18.46 8.39 11.17
N VAL A 219 18.02 8.63 9.94
CA VAL A 219 17.12 7.72 9.23
C VAL A 219 17.80 6.38 8.97
N ALA A 220 19.06 6.38 8.54
CA ALA A 220 19.82 5.14 8.33
C ALA A 220 20.05 4.35 9.62
N GLU A 221 20.33 5.04 10.73
CA GLU A 221 20.44 4.43 12.07
C GLU A 221 19.09 3.80 12.48
N ALA A 222 17.98 4.53 12.34
CA ALA A 222 16.65 3.99 12.66
C ALA A 222 16.28 2.77 11.81
N ILE A 223 16.61 2.75 10.51
CA ILE A 223 16.42 1.57 9.65
C ILE A 223 17.19 0.36 10.17
N ALA A 224 18.44 0.55 10.61
CA ALA A 224 19.22 -0.53 11.18
C ALA A 224 18.59 -1.07 12.47
N ASP A 225 18.09 -0.18 13.33
CA ASP A 225 17.45 -0.55 14.60
C ASP A 225 16.11 -1.28 14.38
N TRP A 226 15.29 -0.85 13.43
CA TRP A 226 14.06 -1.57 13.06
C TRP A 226 14.34 -2.93 12.43
N ARG A 227 15.45 -3.07 11.68
CA ARG A 227 15.89 -4.36 11.14
C ARG A 227 16.37 -5.31 12.22
N ASN A 228 17.17 -4.82 13.17
CA ASN A 228 17.63 -5.63 14.28
C ASN A 228 16.45 -6.18 15.10
N TRP A 229 15.39 -5.38 15.28
CA TRP A 229 14.17 -5.83 15.95
C TRP A 229 13.49 -7.03 15.25
N LEU A 230 13.62 -7.15 13.92
CA LEU A 230 13.06 -8.30 13.19
C LEU A 230 13.84 -9.59 13.42
N ASP A 231 15.11 -9.50 13.82
CA ASP A 231 16.00 -10.64 14.05
C ASP A 231 15.93 -11.18 15.50
N GLU A 232 15.30 -10.42 16.42
CA GLU A 232 14.99 -10.81 17.80
C GLU A 232 13.75 -11.70 17.90
#